data_AF-A0A6N4H3A9-F1
#
_entry.id   AF-A0A6N4H3A9-F1
#
_cell.length_a   1.000
_cell.length_b   1.000
_cell.length_c   1.000
_cell.angle_alpha   90.00
_cell.angle_beta   90.00
_cell.angle_gamma   90.00
#
_symmetry.space_group_name_H-M   'P 1'
#
loop_
_entity.id
_entity.type
_entity.pdbx_description
1 polymer ?
#
loop_
_entity_poly.entity_id
_entity_poly.type
_entity_poly.pdbx_seq_one_letter_code
_entity_poly.pdbx_strand_id
1 'polypeptide(L)'
;MNIVLYGVSAEIAGKIAGKYGLKLISTPDKFQPSGTVVLVPPMGTPRQLLAFYNAMLRHEDDVDAVIVCGIESCEAASTVQYCTPPGKFFSLGGDLEPEELESELYVILDSLFAEGNQINF
;
A
#
# COMPACT_ATOMS: atom_id res chain seq x y z
N MET A 1 -10.43 -4.08 4.70
CA MET A 1 -9.14 -3.38 4.75
C MET A 1 -8.55 -3.25 3.36
N ASN A 2 -8.20 -2.05 2.91
CA ASN A 2 -7.54 -1.77 1.64
C ASN A 2 -6.14 -1.18 1.87
N ILE A 3 -5.13 -1.86 1.36
CA ILE A 3 -3.73 -1.50 1.53
C ILE A 3 -3.15 -1.16 0.16
N VAL A 4 -2.39 -0.08 0.07
CA VAL A 4 -1.64 0.32 -1.12
C VAL A 4 -0.15 0.04 -0.88
N LEU A 5 0.47 -0.75 -1.76
CA LEU A 5 1.89 -1.08 -1.72
C LEU A 5 2.60 -0.44 -2.91
N TYR A 6 3.70 0.27 -2.64
CA TYR A 6 4.60 0.81 -3.66
C TYR A 6 6.03 0.30 -3.43
N GLY A 7 6.75 -0.02 -4.51
CA GLY A 7 8.15 -0.47 -4.41
C GLY A 7 8.34 -1.91 -3.93
N VAL A 8 7.27 -2.71 -3.96
CA VAL A 8 7.26 -4.12 -3.56
C VAL A 8 7.19 -5.02 -4.79
N SER A 9 7.80 -6.20 -4.76
CA SER A 9 7.66 -7.18 -5.84
C SER A 9 6.25 -7.78 -5.89
N ALA A 10 5.83 -8.25 -7.08
CA ALA A 10 4.54 -8.93 -7.21
C ALA A 10 4.45 -10.22 -6.37
N GLU A 11 5.59 -10.88 -6.14
CA GLU A 11 5.66 -12.06 -5.29
C GLU A 11 5.32 -11.74 -3.83
N ILE A 12 5.98 -10.74 -3.24
CA ILE A 12 5.73 -10.33 -1.85
C ILE A 12 4.30 -9.80 -1.70
N ALA A 13 3.82 -8.99 -2.64
CA ALA A 13 2.43 -8.53 -2.64
C ALA A 13 1.42 -9.68 -2.70
N GLY A 14 1.73 -10.74 -3.46
CA GLY A 14 0.93 -11.96 -3.53
C GLY A 14 0.92 -12.75 -2.22
N LYS A 15 2.08 -12.89 -1.55
CA LYS A 15 2.17 -13.52 -0.23
C LYS A 15 1.35 -12.78 0.81
N ILE A 16 1.44 -11.44 0.84
CA ILE A 16 0.65 -10.57 1.73
C ILE A 16 -0.85 -10.76 1.46
N ALA A 17 -1.27 -10.64 0.20
CA ALA A 17 -2.68 -10.82 -0.17
C ALA A 17 -3.20 -12.20 0.29
N GLY A 18 -2.40 -13.26 0.11
CA GLY A 18 -2.72 -14.61 0.58
C GLY A 18 -2.83 -14.74 2.10
N LYS A 19 -1.85 -14.23 2.86
CA LYS A 19 -1.82 -14.30 4.34
C LYS A 19 -3.04 -13.63 4.97
N TYR A 20 -3.45 -12.48 4.45
CA TYR A 20 -4.53 -11.66 5.02
C TYR A 20 -5.90 -11.86 4.32
N GLY A 21 -6.01 -12.79 3.37
CA GLY A 21 -7.26 -13.06 2.66
C GLY A 21 -7.75 -11.88 1.80
N LEU A 22 -6.83 -11.04 1.32
CA LEU A 22 -7.13 -9.85 0.52
C LEU A 22 -7.00 -10.14 -0.97
N LYS A 23 -7.68 -9.36 -1.80
CA LYS A 23 -7.54 -9.46 -3.24
C LYS A 23 -6.38 -8.59 -3.74
N LEU A 24 -5.41 -9.20 -4.43
CA LEU A 24 -4.35 -8.45 -5.11
C LEU A 24 -4.89 -7.83 -6.42
N ILE A 25 -4.73 -6.51 -6.56
CA ILE A 25 -5.00 -5.77 -7.79
C ILE A 25 -3.84 -4.82 -8.11
N SER A 26 -3.78 -4.33 -9.34
CA SER A 26 -2.75 -3.38 -9.80
C SER A 26 -3.27 -1.99 -10.11
N THR A 27 -4.57 -1.74 -9.87
CA THR A 27 -5.23 -0.47 -10.22
C THR A 27 -5.98 0.09 -9.02
N PRO A 28 -5.61 1.27 -8.51
CA PRO A 28 -6.23 1.86 -7.32
C PRO A 28 -7.70 2.28 -7.54
N ASP A 29 -8.21 2.39 -8.77
CA ASP A 29 -9.65 2.68 -9.03
C ASP A 29 -10.59 1.47 -8.79
N LYS A 30 -10.09 0.36 -8.23
CA LYS A 30 -10.83 -0.91 -8.11
C LYS A 30 -10.80 -1.51 -6.71
N PHE A 31 -10.73 -0.67 -5.67
CA PHE A 31 -10.87 -1.13 -4.29
C PHE A 31 -12.18 -1.92 -4.11
N GLN A 32 -12.09 -3.03 -3.40
CA GLN A 32 -13.23 -3.92 -3.13
C GLN A 32 -13.70 -3.77 -1.68
N PRO A 33 -15.02 -3.82 -1.43
CA PRO A 33 -15.57 -3.83 -0.07
C PRO A 33 -15.04 -4.98 0.80
N SER A 34 -14.65 -6.11 0.19
CA SER A 34 -14.08 -7.28 0.87
C SER A 34 -12.60 -7.11 1.25
N GLY A 35 -11.97 -5.99 0.91
CA GLY A 35 -10.56 -5.72 1.17
C GLY A 35 -9.62 -6.09 0.02
N THR A 36 -8.56 -5.31 -0.10
CA THR A 36 -7.71 -5.28 -1.30
C THR A 36 -6.27 -4.98 -0.94
N VAL A 37 -5.32 -5.60 -1.65
CA VAL A 37 -3.94 -5.12 -1.75
C VAL A 37 -3.77 -4.53 -3.15
N VAL A 38 -3.46 -3.24 -3.23
CA VAL A 38 -3.15 -2.56 -4.49
C VAL A 38 -1.64 -2.50 -4.63
N LEU A 39 -1.10 -3.29 -5.57
CA LEU A 39 0.29 -3.16 -5.97
C LEU A 39 0.41 -2.06 -7.02
N VAL A 40 0.97 -0.92 -6.62
CA VAL A 40 1.15 0.24 -7.50
C VAL A 40 2.38 0.00 -8.38
N PRO A 41 2.25 0.03 -9.71
CA PRO A 41 3.40 -0.09 -10.60
C PRO A 41 4.29 1.17 -10.50
N PRO A 42 5.57 1.08 -10.88
CA PRO A 42 6.44 2.25 -10.99
C PRO A 42 5.80 3.34 -11.85
N MET A 43 5.76 4.56 -11.31
CA MET A 43 5.13 5.72 -11.96
C MET A 43 6.20 6.67 -12.46
N GLY A 44 6.62 6.51 -13.72
CA GLY A 44 7.66 7.34 -14.34
C GLY A 44 7.13 8.46 -15.24
N THR A 45 5.81 8.62 -15.34
CA THR A 45 5.19 9.64 -16.21
C THR A 45 4.17 10.50 -15.44
N PRO A 46 4.02 11.79 -15.79
CA PRO A 46 3.02 12.66 -15.16
C PRO A 46 1.59 12.11 -15.27
N ARG A 47 1.27 11.40 -16.35
CA ARG A 47 -0.05 10.78 -16.55
C ARG A 47 -0.32 9.66 -15.54
N GLN A 48 0.69 8.85 -15.20
CA GLN A 48 0.56 7.80 -14.20
C GLN A 48 0.38 8.40 -12.80
N LEU A 49 1.17 9.43 -12.46
CA LEU A 49 1.03 10.15 -11.20
C LEU A 49 -0.36 10.78 -11.05
N LEU A 50 -0.87 11.44 -12.10
CA LEU A 50 -2.21 12.03 -12.09
C LEU A 50 -3.32 10.97 -11.96
N ALA A 51 -3.16 9.81 -12.61
CA ALA A 51 -4.12 8.72 -12.46
C ALA A 51 -4.14 8.18 -11.01
N PHE A 52 -2.97 7.99 -10.42
CA PHE A 52 -2.84 7.59 -9.02
C PHE A 52 -3.45 8.62 -8.07
N TYR A 53 -3.11 9.90 -8.25
CA TYR A 53 -3.69 11.01 -7.47
C TYR A 53 -5.22 10.99 -7.51
N ASN A 54 -5.81 10.90 -8.71
CA ASN A 54 -7.26 10.86 -8.87
C ASN A 54 -7.90 9.63 -8.23
N ALA A 55 -7.24 8.48 -8.25
CA ALA A 55 -7.74 7.27 -7.62
C ALA A 55 -7.71 7.39 -6.09
N MET A 56 -6.61 7.89 -5.53
CA MET A 56 -6.47 8.11 -4.08
C MET A 56 -7.47 9.14 -3.56
N LEU A 57 -7.73 10.23 -4.29
CA LEU A 57 -8.76 11.20 -3.93
C LEU A 57 -10.17 10.61 -3.92
N ARG A 58 -10.49 9.71 -4.86
CA ARG A 58 -11.82 9.08 -4.92
C ARG A 58 -12.05 8.05 -3.83
N HIS A 59 -10.98 7.45 -3.34
CA HIS A 59 -10.99 6.32 -2.41
C HIS A 59 -10.29 6.66 -1.09
N GLU A 60 -10.22 7.93 -0.72
CA GLU A 60 -9.52 8.42 0.47
C GLU A 60 -10.02 7.71 1.75
N ASP A 61 -11.33 7.58 1.87
CA ASP A 61 -12.00 6.90 2.99
C ASP A 61 -11.83 5.38 2.96
N ASP A 62 -11.66 4.80 1.77
CA ASP A 62 -11.54 3.35 1.58
C ASP A 62 -10.12 2.84 1.89
N VAL A 63 -9.10 3.68 1.78
CA VAL A 63 -7.69 3.31 1.99
C VAL A 63 -7.37 3.27 3.48
N ASP A 64 -6.88 2.14 3.97
CA ASP A 64 -6.51 1.97 5.38
C ASP A 64 -5.00 2.18 5.61
N ALA A 65 -4.17 1.85 4.63
CA ALA A 65 -2.73 2.06 4.71
C ALA A 65 -2.10 2.23 3.33
N VAL A 66 -1.06 3.07 3.28
CA VAL A 66 -0.17 3.23 2.13
C VAL A 66 1.25 2.96 2.60
N ILE A 67 1.88 1.93 2.06
CA ILE A 67 3.22 1.48 2.43
C ILE A 67 4.14 1.66 1.23
N VAL A 68 5.18 2.48 1.39
CA VAL A 68 6.18 2.76 0.36
C VAL A 68 7.52 2.14 0.75
N CYS A 69 7.98 1.19 -0.06
CA CYS A 69 9.27 0.54 0.12
C CYS A 69 10.30 1.18 -0.80
N GLY A 70 11.45 1.58 -0.24
CA GLY A 70 12.47 2.31 -0.99
C GLY A 70 12.04 3.74 -1.33
N ILE A 71 11.61 4.50 -0.32
CA ILE A 71 11.16 5.89 -0.53
C ILE A 71 12.22 6.77 -1.21
N GLU A 72 13.51 6.49 -0.97
CA GLU A 72 14.63 7.25 -1.55
C GLU A 72 14.76 7.07 -3.07
N SER A 73 14.34 5.92 -3.60
CA SER A 73 14.33 5.62 -5.03
C SER A 73 12.95 5.81 -5.67
N CYS A 74 11.95 6.21 -4.88
CA CYS A 74 10.60 6.45 -5.33
C CYS A 74 10.44 7.90 -5.81
N GLU A 75 10.53 8.13 -7.12
CA GLU A 75 10.26 9.45 -7.73
C GLU A 75 8.86 9.98 -7.40
N ALA A 76 7.92 9.08 -7.09
CA ALA A 76 6.56 9.40 -6.71
C ALA A 76 6.36 9.63 -5.21
N ALA A 77 7.39 9.50 -4.37
CA ALA A 77 7.27 9.44 -2.91
C ALA A 77 6.48 10.63 -2.35
N SER A 78 6.82 11.86 -2.75
CA SER A 78 6.13 13.06 -2.31
C SER A 78 4.67 13.11 -2.76
N THR A 79 4.38 12.60 -3.96
CA THR A 79 3.00 12.53 -4.47
C THR A 79 2.21 11.50 -3.68
N VAL A 80 2.77 10.30 -3.47
CA VAL A 80 2.13 9.24 -2.70
C VAL A 80 1.85 9.71 -1.28
N GLN A 81 2.83 10.29 -0.60
CA GLN A 81 2.68 10.81 0.75
C GLN A 81 1.61 11.92 0.84
N TYR A 82 1.57 12.83 -0.14
CA TYR A 82 0.56 13.89 -0.19
C TYR A 82 -0.86 13.35 -0.39
N CYS A 83 -1.02 12.24 -1.12
CA CYS A 83 -2.31 11.59 -1.35
C CYS A 83 -2.77 10.70 -0.20
N THR A 84 -1.89 10.40 0.76
CA THR A 84 -2.20 9.45 1.83
C THR A 84 -2.90 10.18 2.97
N PRO A 85 -4.03 9.64 3.49
CA PRO A 85 -4.69 10.21 4.64
C PRO A 85 -3.76 10.30 5.86
N PRO A 86 -3.91 11.32 6.73
CA PRO A 86 -3.10 11.44 7.93
C PRO A 86 -3.12 10.17 8.79
N GLY A 87 -1.94 9.72 9.22
CA GLY A 87 -1.80 8.51 10.06
C GLY A 87 -1.82 7.18 9.30
N LYS A 88 -2.01 7.18 7.97
CA LYS A 88 -2.06 5.95 7.14
C LYS A 88 -0.82 5.72 6.27
N PHE A 89 0.21 6.57 6.39
CA PHE A 89 1.44 6.49 5.59
C PHE A 89 2.55 5.77 6.34
N PHE A 90 3.15 4.77 5.70
CA PHE A 90 4.30 4.01 6.21
C PHE A 90 5.40 3.96 5.15
N SER A 91 6.66 4.03 5.59
CA SER A 91 7.82 3.94 4.71
C SER A 91 8.81 2.90 5.21
N LEU A 92 9.32 2.07 4.31
CA LEU A 92 10.35 1.07 4.58
C LEU A 92 11.63 1.38 3.78
N GLY A 93 12.78 0.97 4.34
CA GLY A 93 14.10 1.11 3.72
C GLY A 93 14.17 0.42 2.36
N GLY A 94 14.90 1.02 1.42
CA GLY A 94 15.10 0.46 0.08
C GLY A 94 16.27 -0.51 -0.02
N ASP A 95 17.09 -0.57 1.02
CA ASP A 95 18.26 -1.42 1.20
C ASP A 95 17.94 -2.74 1.92
N LEU A 96 16.68 -2.95 2.31
CA LEU A 96 16.22 -4.19 2.92
C LEU A 96 16.30 -5.35 1.93
N GLU A 97 16.88 -6.46 2.38
CA GLU A 97 16.79 -7.72 1.64
C GLU A 97 15.33 -8.21 1.57
N PRO A 98 14.94 -9.01 0.56
CA PRO A 98 13.56 -9.42 0.35
C PRO A 98 12.88 -10.04 1.58
N GLU A 99 13.61 -10.85 2.36
CA GLU A 99 13.11 -11.49 3.58
C GLU A 99 12.89 -10.50 4.73
N GLU A 100 13.76 -9.51 4.86
CA GLU A 100 13.65 -8.43 5.85
C GLU A 100 12.48 -7.52 5.50
N LEU A 101 12.34 -7.15 4.22
CA LEU A 101 11.22 -6.38 3.70
C LEU A 101 9.89 -7.08 3.96
N GLU A 102 9.81 -8.38 3.68
CA GLU A 102 8.62 -9.19 3.95
C GLU A 102 8.29 -9.21 5.45
N SER A 103 9.30 -9.34 6.31
CA SER A 103 9.12 -9.36 7.78
C SER A 103 8.59 -8.02 8.31
N GLU A 104 9.17 -6.90 7.88
CA GLU A 104 8.74 -5.55 8.27
C GLU A 104 7.31 -5.26 7.78
N LEU A 105 6.97 -5.69 6.56
CA LEU A 105 5.61 -5.60 6.04
C LEU A 105 4.62 -6.38 6.93
N TYR A 106 4.97 -7.57 7.40
CA TYR A 106 4.12 -8.31 8.32
C TYR A 106 3.96 -7.62 9.67
N VAL A 107 5.01 -6.99 10.22
CA VAL A 107 4.91 -6.25 11.49
C VAL A 107 3.89 -5.11 11.35
N ILE A 108 4.01 -4.28 10.31
CA ILE A 108 3.07 -3.17 10.07
C ILE A 108 1.65 -3.67 9.90
N LEU A 109 1.47 -4.70 9.06
CA LEU A 109 0.15 -5.23 8.74
C LEU A 109 -0.49 -5.94 9.93
N ASP A 110 0.26 -6.73 10.69
CA ASP A 110 -0.27 -7.40 11.89
C ASP A 110 -0.74 -6.37 12.93
N SER A 111 -0.03 -5.24 13.09
CA SER A 111 -0.49 -4.12 13.92
C SER A 111 -1.78 -3.47 13.39
N LEU A 112 -1.85 -3.17 12.09
CA LEU A 112 -3.05 -2.58 11.47
C LEU A 112 -4.28 -3.49 11.58
N PHE A 113 -4.11 -4.79 11.34
CA PHE A 113 -5.19 -5.77 11.49
C PHE A 113 -5.61 -5.93 12.96
N ALA A 114 -4.69 -5.84 13.92
CA ALA A 114 -5.03 -5.87 15.33
C ALA A 114 -5.85 -4.64 15.76
N GLU A 115 -5.45 -3.45 15.32
CA GLU A 115 -6.17 -2.19 15.59
C GLU A 115 -7.55 -2.16 14.93
N GLY A 116 -7.65 -2.54 13.64
CA GLY A 116 -8.92 -2.62 12.93
C GLY A 116 -9.90 -3.63 13.54
N ASN A 117 -9.40 -4.66 14.22
CA ASN A 117 -10.23 -5.64 14.91
C ASN A 117 -10.71 -5.15 16.29
N GLN A 118 -10.08 -4.14 16.89
CA GLN A 118 -10.53 -3.55 18.16
C GLN A 118 -11.76 -2.65 18.00
N ILE A 119 -12.04 -2.15 16.79
CA ILE A 119 -13.18 -1.26 16.50
C ILE A 119 -14.50 -2.06 16.32
N ASN A 120 -14.43 -3.40 16.30
CA ASN A 120 -15.59 -4.30 16.10
C ASN A 120 -16.13 -4.93 17.41
N PHE A 121 -15.92 -4.30 18.58
CA PHE A 121 -16.47 -4.76 19.87
C PHE A 121 -17.48 -3.76 20.47
#